data_AF-A0A9W9L2I9-F1
#
_entry.id   AF-A0A9W9L2I9-F1
#
_cell.length_a   1.000
_cell.length_b   1.000
_cell.length_c   1.000
_cell.angle_alpha   90.00
_cell.angle_beta   90.00
_cell.angle_gamma   90.00
#
_symmetry.space_group_name_H-M   'P 1'
#
loop_
_entity.id
_entity.type
_entity.pdbx_description
1 polymer ?
#
loop_
_entity_poly.entity_id
_entity_poly.type
_entity_poly.pdbx_seq_one_letter_code
_entity_poly.pdbx_strand_id
1 'polypeptide(L)'
;MPPIRGKKAQKSVEQEGRILLAIKAIKDGRITSVAAAARSFEIPRSTLQDRMKGASSWSDMRAAGHKFTHLEEESIQDWLTSMNDRGATLTITMLKDMANLLLETRGDHPPQTVGKNWPTQYIKRHPELSSRFSRRHGSKRALLEDPNTILEWFKLVEKSIAQYGITSEDIYNFDESGFAIGVSATSKDITQSFYTGRRGVLPGHGDWVTVIETICASGRALPPYVIFKGKSFMERWFDDLPKHWILNVRAIAVYINASPQRLESFFSLQPNGQG
;
A
#
# COMPACT_ATOMS: atom_id res chain seq x y z
N MET A 1 -16.56 0.07 -14.69
CA MET A 1 -18.04 0.14 -14.84
C MET A 1 -18.55 1.24 -13.92
N PRO A 2 -19.37 2.18 -14.40
CA PRO A 2 -20.04 3.13 -13.50
C PRO A 2 -20.97 2.36 -12.56
N PRO A 3 -21.13 2.81 -11.30
CA PRO A 3 -21.89 2.07 -10.31
C PRO A 3 -23.37 2.01 -10.68
N ILE A 4 -23.96 0.82 -10.57
CA ILE A 4 -25.39 0.58 -10.77
C ILE A 4 -26.15 1.37 -9.69
N ARG A 5 -26.84 2.45 -10.08
CA ARG A 5 -27.62 3.28 -9.15
C ARG A 5 -28.85 2.51 -8.68
N GLY A 6 -29.18 2.64 -7.40
CA GLY A 6 -30.42 2.08 -6.85
C GLY A 6 -31.67 2.71 -7.48
N LYS A 7 -32.76 1.95 -7.60
CA LYS A 7 -34.03 2.35 -8.25
C LYS A 7 -34.58 3.71 -7.80
N LYS A 8 -34.40 4.10 -6.52
CA LYS A 8 -34.82 5.41 -6.00
C LYS A 8 -33.98 6.57 -6.56
N ALA A 9 -32.68 6.40 -6.64
CA ALA A 9 -31.77 7.43 -7.17
C ALA A 9 -32.00 7.66 -8.67
N GLN A 10 -32.28 6.59 -9.42
CA GLN A 10 -32.59 6.68 -10.84
C GLN A 10 -33.88 7.49 -11.11
N LYS A 11 -34.96 7.20 -10.37
CA LYS A 11 -36.21 7.97 -10.46
C LYS A 11 -36.04 9.46 -10.14
N SER A 12 -35.22 9.79 -9.14
CA SER A 12 -34.94 11.20 -8.78
C SER A 12 -34.21 11.95 -9.89
N VAL A 13 -33.26 11.29 -10.57
CA VAL A 13 -32.50 11.89 -11.68
C VAL A 13 -33.37 12.10 -12.91
N GLU A 14 -34.23 11.12 -13.22
CA GLU A 14 -35.20 11.23 -14.31
C GLU A 14 -36.19 12.38 -14.07
N GLN A 15 -36.68 12.53 -12.84
CA GLN A 15 -37.55 13.64 -12.45
C GLN A 15 -36.85 15.00 -12.60
N GLU A 16 -35.59 15.11 -12.17
CA GLU A 16 -34.81 16.35 -12.31
C GLU A 16 -34.51 16.69 -13.77
N GLY A 17 -34.23 15.69 -14.61
CA GLY A 17 -34.05 15.87 -16.04
C GLY A 17 -35.28 16.46 -16.73
N ARG A 18 -36.49 16.00 -16.36
CA ARG A 18 -37.75 16.55 -16.85
C ARG A 18 -37.93 18.01 -16.43
N ILE A 19 -37.59 18.36 -15.19
CA ILE A 19 -37.66 19.73 -14.66
C ILE A 19 -36.75 20.68 -15.45
N LEU A 20 -35.50 20.28 -15.71
CA LEU A 20 -34.55 21.07 -16.49
C LEU A 20 -34.99 21.25 -17.94
N LEU A 21 -35.53 20.22 -18.58
CA LEU A 21 -36.10 20.31 -19.93
C LEU A 21 -37.31 21.25 -19.99
N ALA A 22 -38.19 21.20 -18.99
CA ALA A 22 -39.34 22.10 -18.89
C ALA A 22 -38.91 23.57 -18.73
N ILE A 23 -37.93 23.85 -17.86
CA ILE A 23 -37.36 25.20 -17.71
C ILE A 23 -36.74 25.68 -19.03
N LYS A 24 -35.98 24.82 -19.71
CA LYS A 24 -35.37 25.13 -21.00
C LYS A 24 -36.41 25.42 -22.07
N ALA A 25 -37.48 24.62 -22.16
CA ALA A 25 -38.56 24.84 -23.12
C ALA A 25 -39.31 26.17 -22.91
N ILE A 26 -39.44 26.62 -21.66
CA ILE A 26 -40.00 27.93 -21.33
C ILE A 26 -39.04 29.06 -21.72
N LYS A 27 -37.75 28.93 -21.38
CA LYS A 27 -36.72 29.92 -21.73
C LYS A 27 -36.54 30.07 -23.25
N ASP A 28 -36.61 28.97 -23.97
CA ASP A 28 -36.51 28.92 -25.43
C ASP A 28 -37.81 29.39 -26.12
N GLY A 29 -38.84 29.80 -25.37
CA GLY A 29 -40.11 30.30 -25.90
C GLY A 29 -41.01 29.24 -26.55
N ARG A 30 -40.63 27.96 -26.53
CA ARG A 30 -41.42 26.85 -27.12
C ARG A 30 -42.73 26.62 -26.37
N ILE A 31 -42.74 26.91 -25.06
CA ILE A 31 -43.93 26.84 -24.22
C ILE A 31 -44.02 28.12 -23.40
N THR A 32 -45.09 28.89 -23.59
CA THR A 32 -45.25 30.20 -22.95
C THR A 32 -45.79 30.13 -21.52
N SER A 33 -46.52 29.06 -21.17
CA SER A 33 -47.15 28.91 -19.85
C SER A 33 -46.48 27.84 -19.01
N VAL A 34 -46.16 28.19 -17.76
CA VAL A 34 -45.64 27.25 -16.74
C VAL A 34 -46.60 26.07 -16.54
N ALA A 35 -47.92 26.30 -16.63
CA ALA A 35 -48.93 25.24 -16.49
C ALA A 35 -49.00 24.32 -17.72
N ALA A 36 -48.68 24.82 -18.91
CA ALA A 36 -48.59 24.00 -20.12
C ALA A 36 -47.31 23.15 -20.11
N ALA A 37 -46.18 23.72 -19.67
CA ALA A 37 -44.93 22.99 -19.52
C ALA A 37 -45.05 21.89 -18.45
N ALA A 38 -45.62 22.21 -17.29
CA ALA A 38 -45.86 21.22 -16.22
C ALA A 38 -46.67 20.01 -16.70
N ARG A 39 -47.72 20.22 -17.52
CA ARG A 39 -48.51 19.12 -18.10
C ARG A 39 -47.73 18.34 -19.17
N SER A 40 -47.02 19.04 -20.04
CA SER A 40 -46.29 18.41 -21.17
C SER A 40 -45.13 17.53 -20.70
N PHE A 41 -44.50 17.88 -19.58
CA PHE A 41 -43.37 17.16 -19.02
C PHE A 41 -43.74 16.28 -17.81
N GLU A 42 -45.04 16.16 -17.48
CA GLU A 42 -45.56 15.37 -16.35
C GLU A 42 -44.96 15.75 -14.98
N ILE A 43 -44.92 17.05 -14.66
CA ILE A 43 -44.32 17.59 -13.45
C ILE A 43 -45.36 18.38 -12.66
N PRO A 44 -45.38 18.30 -11.32
CA PRO A 44 -46.20 19.21 -10.52
C PRO A 44 -45.84 20.68 -10.79
N ARG A 45 -46.88 21.51 -11.03
CA ARG A 45 -46.71 22.94 -11.32
C ARG A 45 -45.96 23.68 -10.22
N SER A 46 -46.23 23.35 -8.96
CA SER A 46 -45.55 23.94 -7.79
C SER A 46 -44.05 23.70 -7.85
N THR A 47 -43.61 22.45 -8.06
CA THR A 47 -42.20 22.08 -8.20
C THR A 47 -41.51 22.86 -9.31
N LEU A 48 -42.15 23.00 -10.47
CA LEU A 48 -41.59 23.79 -11.58
C LEU A 48 -41.47 25.28 -11.24
N GLN A 49 -42.47 25.85 -10.57
CA GLN A 49 -42.43 27.25 -10.12
C GLN A 49 -41.35 27.50 -9.07
N ASP A 50 -41.21 26.63 -8.08
CA ASP A 50 -40.20 26.74 -7.03
C ASP A 50 -38.79 26.65 -7.64
N ARG A 51 -38.61 25.76 -8.61
CA ARG A 51 -37.33 25.62 -9.32
C ARG A 51 -37.00 26.83 -10.18
N MET A 52 -38.00 27.43 -10.84
CA MET A 52 -37.81 28.69 -11.57
C MET A 52 -37.49 29.87 -10.65
N LYS A 53 -37.95 29.85 -9.39
CA LYS A 53 -37.61 30.83 -8.34
C LYS A 53 -36.24 30.59 -7.70
N GLY A 54 -35.51 29.54 -8.11
CA GLY A 54 -34.16 29.25 -7.65
C GLY A 54 -34.05 28.24 -6.50
N ALA A 55 -35.14 27.60 -6.07
CA ALA A 55 -35.04 26.49 -5.13
C ALA A 55 -34.18 25.37 -5.74
N SER A 56 -33.22 24.80 -5.01
CA SER A 56 -32.28 23.75 -5.49
C SER A 56 -32.91 22.35 -5.48
N SER A 57 -32.37 21.42 -6.27
CA SER A 57 -32.87 20.04 -6.33
C SER A 57 -32.52 19.38 -5.02
N TRP A 58 -33.34 18.44 -4.57
CA TRP A 58 -32.95 17.58 -3.47
C TRP A 58 -31.70 16.73 -3.79
N SER A 59 -31.44 16.42 -5.07
CA SER A 59 -30.20 15.77 -5.50
C SER A 59 -28.97 16.67 -5.44
N ASP A 60 -29.17 17.98 -5.63
CA ASP A 60 -28.09 18.98 -5.68
C ASP A 60 -27.86 19.61 -4.30
N MET A 61 -28.88 19.59 -3.44
CA MET A 61 -28.77 19.90 -2.03
C MET A 61 -27.95 18.80 -1.36
N ARG A 62 -26.67 19.11 -1.11
CA ARG A 62 -25.85 18.29 -0.21
C ARG A 62 -26.59 18.10 1.10
N ALA A 63 -26.54 16.88 1.63
CA ALA A 63 -27.13 16.56 2.92
C ALA A 63 -26.65 17.60 3.96
N ALA A 64 -27.60 18.16 4.71
CA ALA A 64 -27.29 19.08 5.80
C ALA A 64 -26.32 18.39 6.77
N GLY A 65 -25.05 18.85 6.80
CA GLY A 65 -24.00 18.21 7.61
C GLY A 65 -22.57 18.28 7.04
N HIS A 66 -22.36 18.72 5.80
CA HIS A 66 -21.01 18.99 5.29
C HIS A 66 -20.46 20.30 5.87
N LYS A 67 -19.27 20.26 6.46
CA LYS A 67 -18.58 21.46 7.00
C LYS A 67 -17.97 22.34 5.90
N PHE A 68 -17.63 21.73 4.76
CA PHE A 68 -16.99 22.37 3.62
C PHE A 68 -17.95 22.51 2.43
N THR A 69 -17.75 23.57 1.66
CA THR A 69 -18.33 23.81 0.34
C THR A 69 -17.68 22.92 -0.71
N HIS A 70 -18.12 23.02 -1.97
CA HIS A 70 -17.59 22.15 -3.05
C HIS A 70 -16.19 22.62 -3.40
N LEU A 71 -16.06 23.93 -3.57
CA LEU A 71 -14.82 24.59 -3.94
C LEU A 71 -13.71 24.37 -2.91
N GLU A 72 -14.05 24.32 -1.62
CA GLU A 72 -13.06 24.00 -0.58
C GLU A 72 -12.63 22.54 -0.61
N GLU A 73 -13.56 21.58 -0.79
CA GLU A 73 -13.19 20.17 -0.92
C GLU A 73 -12.34 19.92 -2.17
N GLU A 74 -12.62 20.64 -3.26
CA GLU A 74 -11.84 20.65 -4.50
C GLU A 74 -10.44 21.27 -4.30
N SER A 75 -10.34 22.37 -3.56
CA SER A 75 -9.04 22.99 -3.23
C SER A 75 -8.16 22.06 -2.39
N ILE A 76 -8.77 21.28 -1.46
CA ILE A 76 -8.05 20.24 -0.70
C ILE A 76 -7.55 19.13 -1.64
N GLN A 77 -8.34 18.76 -2.64
CA GLN A 77 -7.98 17.74 -3.63
C GLN A 77 -6.84 18.19 -4.54
N ASP A 78 -6.87 19.44 -5.01
CA ASP A 78 -5.79 20.03 -5.80
C ASP A 78 -4.49 20.10 -5.01
N TRP A 79 -4.58 20.49 -3.73
CA TRP A 79 -3.44 20.48 -2.82
C TRP A 79 -2.85 19.08 -2.61
N LEU A 80 -3.69 18.06 -2.40
CA LEU A 80 -3.25 16.67 -2.28
C LEU A 80 -2.51 16.19 -3.54
N THR A 81 -3.06 16.50 -4.71
CA THR A 81 -2.46 16.15 -6.01
C THR A 81 -1.09 16.81 -6.17
N SER A 82 -1.02 18.11 -5.92
CA SER A 82 0.23 18.90 -6.00
C SER A 82 1.32 18.37 -5.05
N MET A 83 0.93 17.93 -3.84
CA MET A 83 1.87 17.34 -2.88
C MET A 83 2.35 15.95 -3.32
N ASN A 84 1.47 15.16 -3.94
CA ASN A 84 1.82 13.85 -4.47
C ASN A 84 2.80 13.96 -5.66
N ASP A 85 2.60 14.93 -6.55
CA ASP A 85 3.50 15.18 -7.69
C ASP A 85 4.91 15.59 -7.24
N ARG A 86 5.02 16.23 -6.07
CA ARG A 86 6.31 16.56 -5.44
C ARG A 86 6.94 15.39 -4.68
N GLY A 87 6.31 14.21 -4.67
CA GLY A 87 6.78 13.03 -3.94
C GLY A 87 6.65 13.16 -2.41
N ALA A 88 5.83 14.07 -1.90
CA ALA A 88 5.65 14.23 -0.46
C ALA A 88 4.80 13.10 0.12
N THR A 89 5.24 12.54 1.25
CA THR A 89 4.45 11.54 1.97
C THR A 89 3.32 12.21 2.73
N LEU A 90 2.11 12.17 2.18
CA LEU A 90 0.91 12.70 2.81
C LEU A 90 0.38 11.73 3.87
N THR A 91 0.16 12.25 5.07
CA THR A 91 -0.44 11.50 6.18
C THR A 91 -1.88 11.93 6.44
N ILE A 92 -2.66 11.06 7.06
CA ILE A 92 -4.06 11.35 7.45
C ILE A 92 -4.13 12.56 8.40
N THR A 93 -3.11 12.77 9.23
CA THR A 93 -3.00 13.94 10.12
C THR A 93 -2.81 15.22 9.31
N MET A 94 -1.91 15.24 8.32
CA MET A 94 -1.70 16.42 7.46
C MET A 94 -2.97 16.83 6.71
N LEU A 95 -3.76 15.86 6.23
CA LEU A 95 -5.07 16.15 5.61
C LEU A 95 -6.04 16.79 6.61
N LYS A 96 -6.06 16.31 7.85
CA LYS A 96 -6.88 16.89 8.92
C LYS A 96 -6.43 18.31 9.25
N ASP A 97 -5.12 18.54 9.33
CA ASP A 97 -4.53 19.83 9.68
C ASP A 97 -4.80 20.88 8.60
N MET A 98 -4.66 20.50 7.32
CA MET A 98 -5.01 21.36 6.18
C MET A 98 -6.51 21.73 6.18
N ALA A 99 -7.38 20.77 6.47
CA ALA A 99 -8.81 21.03 6.56
C ALA A 99 -9.16 21.98 7.73
N ASN A 100 -8.52 21.80 8.89
CA ASN A 100 -8.69 22.72 10.02
C ASN A 100 -8.14 24.12 9.71
N LEU A 101 -7.01 24.22 9.02
CA LEU A 101 -6.44 25.49 8.59
C LEU A 101 -7.42 26.27 7.71
N LEU A 102 -8.07 25.60 6.77
CA LEU A 102 -9.12 26.22 5.93
C LEU A 102 -10.32 26.70 6.77
N LEU A 103 -10.77 25.93 7.77
CA LEU A 103 -11.86 26.37 8.65
C LEU A 103 -11.46 27.54 9.53
N GLU A 104 -10.21 27.59 10.01
CA GLU A 104 -9.69 28.70 10.80
C GLU A 104 -9.65 30.00 9.98
N THR A 105 -9.31 29.92 8.68
CA THR A 105 -9.30 31.10 7.80
C THR A 105 -10.69 31.72 7.57
N ARG A 106 -11.79 31.00 7.84
CA ARG A 106 -13.14 31.58 7.78
C ARG A 106 -13.44 32.57 8.89
N GLY A 107 -12.64 32.57 9.98
CA GLY A 107 -12.80 33.52 11.07
C GLY A 107 -14.00 33.25 11.99
N ASP A 108 -14.57 32.04 11.97
CA ASP A 108 -15.61 31.66 12.93
C ASP A 108 -15.04 31.54 14.34
N HIS A 109 -15.77 32.07 15.35
CA HIS A 109 -15.37 32.01 16.75
C HIS A 109 -16.44 31.29 17.60
N PRO A 110 -16.11 30.15 18.23
CA PRO A 110 -14.83 29.44 18.20
C PRO A 110 -14.56 28.73 16.86
N PRO A 111 -13.28 28.54 16.48
CA PRO A 111 -12.92 27.93 15.20
C PRO A 111 -13.47 26.51 15.09
N GLN A 112 -14.21 26.26 14.02
CA GLN A 112 -14.78 24.95 13.77
C GLN A 112 -13.67 23.97 13.41
N THR A 113 -13.61 22.81 14.06
CA THR A 113 -12.64 21.76 13.75
C THR A 113 -13.30 20.55 13.12
N VAL A 114 -12.58 19.82 12.27
CA VAL A 114 -13.07 18.57 11.69
C VAL A 114 -13.02 17.43 12.70
N GLY A 115 -14.00 16.53 12.65
CA GLY A 115 -14.06 15.37 13.52
C GLY A 115 -12.94 14.35 13.25
N LYS A 116 -12.66 13.47 14.22
CA LYS A 116 -11.62 12.42 14.10
C LYS A 116 -11.77 11.55 12.85
N ASN A 117 -13.01 11.25 12.45
CA ASN A 117 -13.30 10.35 11.32
C ASN A 117 -13.42 11.09 9.98
N TRP A 118 -13.34 12.42 9.97
CA TRP A 118 -13.54 13.22 8.76
C TRP A 118 -12.53 12.87 7.65
N PRO A 119 -11.21 12.73 7.89
CA PRO A 119 -10.27 12.39 6.83
C PRO A 119 -10.59 11.05 6.14
N THR A 120 -10.96 10.04 6.93
CA THR A 120 -11.33 8.71 6.41
C THR A 120 -12.61 8.78 5.57
N GLN A 121 -13.59 9.57 6.01
CA GLN A 121 -14.81 9.80 5.25
C GLN A 121 -14.56 10.62 3.98
N TYR A 122 -13.65 11.61 4.04
CA TYR A 122 -13.22 12.38 2.88
C TYR A 122 -12.65 11.44 1.81
N ILE A 123 -11.64 10.62 2.16
CA ILE A 123 -11.05 9.65 1.22
C ILE A 123 -12.12 8.67 0.67
N LYS A 124 -13.07 8.22 1.49
CA LYS A 124 -14.15 7.32 1.04
C LYS A 124 -15.09 7.97 0.00
N ARG A 125 -15.25 9.29 0.04
CA ARG A 125 -16.11 10.05 -0.91
C ARG A 125 -15.39 10.36 -2.23
N HIS A 126 -14.06 10.36 -2.21
CA HIS A 126 -13.19 10.69 -3.34
C HIS A 126 -12.52 9.40 -3.87
N PRO A 127 -13.16 8.64 -4.78
CA PRO A 127 -12.63 7.36 -5.28
C PRO A 127 -11.27 7.47 -5.99
N GLU A 128 -10.89 8.67 -6.44
CA GLU A 128 -9.58 9.01 -6.97
C GLU A 128 -8.47 8.98 -5.91
N LEU A 129 -8.81 9.07 -4.62
CA LEU A 129 -7.88 9.01 -3.50
C LEU A 129 -7.92 7.61 -2.87
N SER A 130 -6.73 7.04 -2.60
CA SER A 130 -6.60 5.79 -1.86
C SER A 130 -5.51 5.90 -0.81
N SER A 131 -5.77 5.39 0.40
CA SER A 131 -4.72 5.22 1.39
C SER A 131 -3.93 3.94 1.09
N ARG A 132 -2.61 4.06 1.01
CA ARG A 132 -1.70 2.92 0.81
C ARG A 132 -0.67 2.90 1.93
N PHE A 133 -0.35 1.71 2.42
CA PHE A 133 0.81 1.53 3.27
C PHE A 133 2.07 1.60 2.42
N SER A 134 2.85 2.67 2.58
CA SER A 134 4.17 2.75 1.97
C SER A 134 5.14 1.90 2.80
N ARG A 135 5.86 0.98 2.14
CA ARG A 135 6.96 0.24 2.78
C ARG A 135 8.15 1.20 2.86
N ARG A 136 8.73 1.36 4.06
CA ARG A 136 9.94 2.17 4.22
C ARG A 136 11.10 1.46 3.53
N HIS A 137 11.59 2.03 2.44
CA HIS A 137 12.88 1.65 1.89
C HIS A 137 13.99 2.23 2.77
N GLY A 138 15.05 1.45 3.02
CA GLY A 138 16.20 1.97 3.75
C GLY A 138 16.83 3.11 2.96
N SER A 139 17.05 4.27 3.58
CA SER A 139 17.57 5.48 2.92
C SER A 139 18.84 5.21 2.10
N LYS A 140 19.72 4.32 2.59
CA LYS A 140 20.94 3.91 1.87
C LYS A 140 20.68 3.17 0.56
N ARG A 141 19.61 2.35 0.48
CA ARG A 141 19.24 1.64 -0.75
C ARG A 141 18.69 2.61 -1.80
N ALA A 142 17.80 3.51 -1.40
CA ALA A 142 17.23 4.51 -2.31
C ALA A 142 18.28 5.47 -2.90
N LEU A 143 19.36 5.76 -2.17
CA LEU A 143 20.47 6.60 -2.66
C LEU A 143 21.42 5.87 -3.61
N LEU A 144 21.46 4.54 -3.56
CA LEU A 144 22.35 3.70 -4.38
C LEU A 144 21.64 3.10 -5.61
N GLU A 145 20.31 3.14 -5.64
CA GLU A 145 19.49 2.68 -6.76
C GLU A 145 19.37 3.78 -7.84
N ASP A 146 20.46 4.07 -8.55
CA ASP A 146 20.38 4.88 -9.78
C ASP A 146 19.74 4.04 -10.90
N PRO A 147 18.58 4.45 -11.45
CA PRO A 147 17.87 3.66 -12.46
C PRO A 147 18.71 3.37 -13.70
N ASN A 148 19.56 4.32 -14.11
CA ASN A 148 20.41 4.15 -15.30
C ASN A 148 21.48 3.09 -15.05
N THR A 149 22.18 3.18 -13.92
CA THR A 149 23.18 2.18 -13.50
C THR A 149 22.58 0.78 -13.39
N ILE A 150 21.37 0.66 -12.82
CA ILE A 150 20.67 -0.63 -12.73
C ILE A 150 20.32 -1.17 -14.12
N LEU A 151 19.77 -0.33 -15.00
CA LEU A 151 19.40 -0.73 -16.36
C LEU A 151 20.61 -1.15 -17.20
N GLU A 152 21.73 -0.43 -17.09
CA GLU A 152 22.98 -0.78 -17.77
C GLU A 152 23.52 -2.13 -17.29
N TRP A 153 23.48 -2.38 -15.97
CA TRP A 153 23.87 -3.67 -15.42
C TRP A 153 23.01 -4.81 -15.96
N PHE A 154 21.67 -4.67 -15.97
CA PHE A 154 20.78 -5.70 -16.51
C PHE A 154 21.01 -5.96 -18.00
N LYS A 155 21.25 -4.92 -18.79
CA LYS A 155 21.59 -5.06 -20.22
C LYS A 155 22.89 -5.84 -20.42
N LEU A 156 23.90 -5.59 -19.58
CA LEU A 156 25.18 -6.30 -19.63
C LEU A 156 25.00 -7.79 -19.25
N VAL A 157 24.19 -8.07 -18.23
CA VAL A 157 23.84 -9.44 -17.82
C VAL A 157 23.14 -10.17 -18.95
N GLU A 158 22.12 -9.57 -19.57
CA GLU A 158 21.40 -10.16 -20.71
C GLU A 158 22.33 -10.46 -21.88
N LYS A 159 23.22 -9.51 -22.23
CA LYS A 159 24.21 -9.71 -23.28
C LYS A 159 25.17 -10.87 -22.97
N SER A 160 25.60 -10.97 -21.71
CA SER A 160 26.51 -12.04 -21.26
C SER A 160 25.82 -13.41 -21.30
N ILE A 161 24.57 -13.50 -20.85
CA ILE A 161 23.75 -14.71 -20.93
C ILE A 161 23.65 -15.19 -22.39
N ALA A 162 23.35 -14.28 -23.32
CA ALA A 162 23.25 -14.58 -24.75
C ALA A 162 24.60 -15.01 -25.35
N GLN A 163 25.70 -14.34 -24.98
CA GLN A 163 27.03 -14.62 -25.51
C GLN A 163 27.57 -15.99 -25.12
N TYR A 164 27.36 -16.40 -23.87
CA TYR A 164 27.88 -17.67 -23.34
C TYR A 164 26.86 -18.82 -23.40
N GLY A 165 25.65 -18.57 -23.92
CA GLY A 165 24.61 -19.60 -24.01
C GLY A 165 24.13 -20.10 -22.65
N ILE A 166 24.16 -19.25 -21.62
CA ILE A 166 23.74 -19.60 -20.26
C ILE A 166 22.24 -19.86 -20.26
N THR A 167 21.82 -21.05 -19.82
CA THR A 167 20.41 -21.41 -19.76
C THR A 167 19.80 -21.02 -18.41
N SER A 168 18.48 -21.01 -18.29
CA SER A 168 17.81 -20.82 -17.00
C SER A 168 18.16 -21.90 -15.98
N GLU A 169 18.69 -23.04 -16.40
CA GLU A 169 19.14 -24.12 -15.52
C GLU A 169 20.51 -23.84 -14.87
N ASP A 170 21.26 -22.90 -15.44
CA ASP A 170 22.61 -22.51 -15.00
C ASP A 170 22.60 -21.24 -14.12
N ILE A 171 21.43 -20.60 -13.98
CA ILE A 171 21.25 -19.38 -13.19
C ILE A 171 20.69 -19.76 -11.83
N TYR A 172 21.46 -19.49 -10.78
CA TYR A 172 21.06 -19.74 -9.39
C TYR A 172 21.07 -18.44 -8.60
N ASN A 173 19.99 -18.21 -7.85
CA ASN A 173 19.95 -17.18 -6.82
C ASN A 173 20.12 -17.85 -5.46
N PHE A 174 20.91 -17.21 -4.60
CA PHE A 174 21.24 -17.67 -3.27
C PHE A 174 20.91 -16.57 -2.27
N ASP A 175 20.27 -16.91 -1.16
CA ASP A 175 20.03 -15.96 -0.07
C ASP A 175 20.24 -16.60 1.30
N GLU A 176 20.57 -15.76 2.29
CA GLU A 176 20.84 -16.14 3.67
C GLU A 176 19.69 -15.69 4.58
N SER A 177 19.04 -16.63 5.26
CA SER A 177 17.99 -16.37 6.25
C SER A 177 18.42 -16.81 7.64
N GLY A 178 18.42 -15.88 8.59
CA GLY A 178 18.72 -16.15 10.00
C GLY A 178 17.44 -16.45 10.80
N PHE A 179 17.42 -17.58 11.49
CA PHE A 179 16.35 -18.00 12.40
C PHE A 179 16.85 -17.99 13.84
N ALA A 180 16.19 -17.22 14.71
CA ALA A 180 16.50 -17.21 16.13
C ALA A 180 15.78 -18.36 16.85
N ILE A 181 16.55 -19.29 17.43
CA ILE A 181 16.01 -20.35 18.29
C ILE A 181 15.55 -19.73 19.61
N GLY A 182 14.36 -20.11 20.09
CA GLY A 182 13.85 -19.70 21.41
C GLY A 182 13.17 -18.33 21.46
N VAL A 183 13.03 -17.64 20.31
CA VAL A 183 12.17 -16.45 20.21
C VAL A 183 10.78 -16.89 19.76
N SER A 184 9.85 -17.03 20.71
CA SER A 184 8.45 -17.29 20.39
C SER A 184 7.88 -16.14 19.55
N ALA A 185 7.11 -16.46 18.50
CA ALA A 185 6.32 -15.49 17.77
C ALA A 185 5.41 -14.70 18.72
N THR A 186 5.08 -13.46 18.36
CA THR A 186 4.19 -12.59 19.15
C THR A 186 2.85 -13.29 19.41
N SER A 187 2.63 -13.77 20.64
CA SER A 187 1.33 -14.29 21.07
C SER A 187 0.41 -13.13 21.50
N LYS A 188 -0.87 -13.23 21.17
CA LYS A 188 -1.89 -12.29 21.66
C LYS A 188 -2.30 -12.74 23.06
N ASP A 189 -1.68 -12.15 24.08
CA ASP A 189 -2.01 -12.46 25.46
C ASP A 189 -3.26 -11.71 25.90
N ILE A 190 -4.16 -12.38 26.63
CA ILE A 190 -5.30 -11.75 27.28
C ILE A 190 -4.85 -11.32 28.68
N THR A 191 -4.76 -10.02 28.91
CA THR A 191 -4.41 -9.44 30.22
C THR A 191 -5.50 -8.48 30.71
N GLN A 192 -5.52 -8.21 32.01
CA GLN A 192 -6.42 -7.23 32.62
C GLN A 192 -6.19 -5.83 32.02
N SER A 193 -7.24 -5.01 31.92
CA SER A 193 -7.20 -3.68 31.29
C SER A 193 -6.27 -2.68 31.99
N PHE A 194 -5.96 -2.92 33.27
CA PHE A 194 -4.95 -2.21 34.05
C PHE A 194 -3.95 -3.22 34.62
N TYR A 195 -2.82 -3.39 33.96
CA TYR A 195 -1.73 -4.25 34.41
C TYR A 195 -0.52 -3.39 34.78
N THR A 196 -0.10 -3.44 36.05
CA THR A 196 1.08 -2.74 36.60
C THR A 196 2.25 -3.67 36.90
N GLY A 197 2.18 -4.94 36.49
CA GLY A 197 3.27 -5.91 36.64
C GLY A 197 4.37 -5.74 35.59
N ARG A 198 5.58 -6.21 35.89
CA ARG A 198 6.63 -6.36 34.87
C ARG A 198 6.26 -7.53 33.97
N ARG A 199 6.16 -7.29 32.65
CA ARG A 199 6.10 -8.38 31.66
C ARG A 199 7.30 -9.31 31.87
N GLY A 200 7.05 -10.61 31.81
CA GLY A 200 8.13 -11.59 31.76
C GLY A 200 9.01 -11.28 30.56
N VAL A 201 10.24 -10.84 30.81
CA VAL A 201 11.25 -10.72 29.77
C VAL A 201 11.71 -12.14 29.48
N LEU A 202 11.35 -12.67 28.32
CA LEU A 202 11.95 -13.92 27.86
C LEU A 202 13.46 -13.68 27.71
N PRO A 203 14.33 -14.52 28.31
CA PRO A 203 15.77 -14.38 28.16
C PRO A 203 16.14 -14.47 26.67
N GLY A 204 16.55 -13.35 26.09
CA GLY A 204 16.93 -13.23 24.69
C GLY A 204 18.30 -13.82 24.36
N HIS A 205 18.63 -15.01 24.89
CA HIS A 205 19.78 -15.78 24.43
C HIS A 205 19.32 -16.77 23.36
N GLY A 206 18.90 -16.21 22.22
CA GLY A 206 18.57 -17.00 21.05
C GLY A 206 19.85 -17.37 20.30
N ASP A 207 20.17 -18.65 20.26
CA ASP A 207 21.13 -19.15 19.28
C ASP A 207 20.53 -18.98 17.89
N TRP A 208 21.34 -18.46 16.96
CA TRP A 208 20.91 -18.24 15.59
C TRP A 208 21.28 -19.47 14.75
N VAL A 209 20.35 -19.87 13.90
CA VAL A 209 20.57 -20.81 12.81
C VAL A 209 20.55 -20.01 11.52
N THR A 210 21.62 -20.11 10.76
CA THR A 210 21.66 -19.54 9.42
C THR A 210 21.23 -20.64 8.45
N VAL A 211 20.20 -20.37 7.66
CA VAL A 211 19.81 -21.22 6.54
C VAL A 211 20.16 -20.49 5.26
N ILE A 212 20.88 -21.20 4.41
CA ILE A 212 21.20 -20.79 3.06
C ILE A 212 20.24 -21.50 2.12
N GLU A 213 19.50 -20.73 1.34
CA GLU A 213 18.55 -21.25 0.37
C GLU A 213 19.01 -20.90 -1.04
N THR A 214 18.84 -21.83 -1.97
CA THR A 214 19.25 -21.60 -3.36
C THR A 214 18.17 -22.09 -4.30
N ILE A 215 17.77 -21.23 -5.22
CA ILE A 215 16.77 -21.52 -6.24
C ILE A 215 17.33 -21.25 -7.62
N CYS A 216 17.12 -22.20 -8.52
CA CYS A 216 17.43 -22.07 -9.94
C CYS A 216 16.35 -21.23 -10.64
N ALA A 217 16.72 -20.48 -11.68
CA ALA A 217 15.76 -19.74 -12.50
C ALA A 217 14.76 -20.66 -13.22
N SER A 218 15.08 -21.95 -13.39
CA SER A 218 14.15 -23.00 -13.85
C SER A 218 13.07 -23.40 -12.82
N GLY A 219 13.15 -22.90 -11.58
CA GLY A 219 12.22 -23.22 -10.49
C GLY A 219 12.65 -24.38 -9.59
N ARG A 220 13.80 -25.01 -9.87
CA ARG A 220 14.38 -26.08 -9.04
C ARG A 220 15.05 -25.49 -7.79
N ALA A 221 14.63 -25.90 -6.60
CA ALA A 221 15.33 -25.56 -5.36
C ALA A 221 16.43 -26.58 -5.07
N LEU A 222 17.61 -26.11 -4.68
CA LEU A 222 18.66 -26.97 -4.14
C LEU A 222 18.37 -27.25 -2.66
N PRO A 223 18.90 -28.35 -2.10
CA PRO A 223 18.81 -28.61 -0.67
C PRO A 223 19.34 -27.43 0.15
N PRO A 224 18.63 -26.99 1.20
CA PRO A 224 19.10 -25.90 2.03
C PRO A 224 20.37 -26.30 2.78
N TYR A 225 21.23 -25.32 2.99
CA TYR A 225 22.46 -25.47 3.76
C TYR A 225 22.29 -24.80 5.11
N VAL A 226 22.23 -25.60 6.18
CA VAL A 226 21.89 -25.14 7.53
C VAL A 226 23.15 -25.07 8.39
N ILE A 227 23.43 -23.90 8.95
CA ILE A 227 24.57 -23.62 9.80
C ILE A 227 24.09 -23.32 11.21
N PHE A 228 24.45 -24.20 12.14
CA PHE A 228 24.25 -23.99 13.56
C PHE A 228 25.44 -23.27 14.18
N LYS A 229 25.15 -22.32 15.08
CA LYS A 229 26.17 -21.76 15.95
C LYS A 229 26.58 -22.81 17.00
N GLY A 230 27.84 -23.25 16.97
CA GLY A 230 28.33 -24.27 17.90
C GLY A 230 29.63 -24.93 17.45
N LYS A 231 30.12 -25.87 18.27
CA LYS A 231 31.29 -26.72 17.95
C LYS A 231 30.88 -28.11 17.43
N SER A 232 29.69 -28.58 17.81
CA SER A 232 29.11 -29.86 17.44
C SER A 232 27.62 -29.81 17.69
N PHE A 233 26.82 -30.53 16.90
CA PHE A 233 25.41 -30.83 17.21
C PHE A 233 25.23 -32.34 17.38
N MET A 234 24.12 -32.75 17.99
CA MET A 234 23.75 -34.16 18.07
C MET A 234 22.96 -34.55 16.82
N GLU A 235 23.45 -35.54 16.07
CA GLU A 235 22.83 -35.97 14.79
C GLU A 235 21.36 -36.39 14.96
N ARG A 236 21.03 -37.03 16.10
CA ARG A 236 19.67 -37.44 16.47
C ARG A 236 18.64 -36.31 16.55
N TRP A 237 19.07 -35.05 16.62
CA TRP A 237 18.14 -33.91 16.59
C TRP A 237 17.47 -33.72 15.22
N PHE A 238 17.96 -34.43 14.19
CA PHE A 238 17.59 -34.23 12.80
C PHE A 238 17.08 -35.50 12.13
N ASP A 239 16.66 -36.50 12.91
CA ASP A 239 16.15 -37.78 12.37
C ASP A 239 14.91 -37.59 11.47
N ASP A 240 14.15 -36.51 11.68
CA ASP A 240 12.97 -36.15 10.89
C ASP A 240 13.28 -35.26 9.66
N LEU A 241 14.55 -34.84 9.46
CA LEU A 241 14.93 -34.00 8.32
C LEU A 241 15.21 -34.82 7.05
N PRO A 242 14.96 -34.25 5.85
CA PRO A 242 15.33 -34.90 4.61
C PRO A 242 16.84 -35.13 4.54
N LYS A 243 17.24 -36.37 4.24
CA LYS A 243 18.66 -36.81 4.23
C LYS A 243 19.57 -36.06 3.26
N HIS A 244 18.99 -35.36 2.28
CA HIS A 244 19.74 -34.58 1.29
C HIS A 244 20.07 -33.16 1.76
N TRP A 245 19.60 -32.75 2.94
CA TRP A 245 19.94 -31.45 3.53
C TRP A 245 21.36 -31.48 4.09
N ILE A 246 22.06 -30.35 3.99
CA ILE A 246 23.43 -30.24 4.46
C ILE A 246 23.43 -29.47 5.78
N LEU A 247 23.88 -30.12 6.85
CA LEU A 247 23.95 -29.55 8.20
C LEU A 247 25.42 -29.33 8.58
N ASN A 248 25.75 -28.13 9.07
CA ASN A 248 27.10 -27.82 9.52
C ASN A 248 27.10 -26.96 10.79
N VAL A 249 28.23 -26.92 11.48
CA VAL A 249 28.45 -26.11 12.68
C VAL A 249 29.54 -25.08 12.45
N ARG A 250 29.38 -23.90 13.04
CA ARG A 250 30.45 -22.92 13.08
C ARG A 250 30.53 -22.24 14.44
N ALA A 251 31.75 -22.10 14.95
CA ALA A 251 32.02 -21.48 16.25
C ALA A 251 31.73 -19.96 16.30
N ILE A 252 31.67 -19.29 15.13
CA ILE A 252 31.48 -17.84 15.01
C ILE A 252 30.46 -17.58 13.89
N ALA A 253 29.47 -16.73 14.16
CA ALA A 253 28.56 -16.21 13.14
C ALA A 253 29.32 -15.28 12.20
N VAL A 254 29.41 -15.64 10.91
CA VAL A 254 30.03 -14.80 9.88
C VAL A 254 29.00 -14.63 8.79
N TYR A 255 28.57 -13.39 8.57
CA TYR A 255 27.85 -13.02 7.35
C TYR A 255 28.77 -13.29 6.16
N ILE A 256 28.33 -14.13 5.22
CA ILE A 256 29.06 -14.33 3.97
C ILE A 256 28.77 -13.14 3.07
N ASN A 257 29.45 -12.02 3.30
CA ASN A 257 29.60 -11.02 2.26
C ASN A 257 30.69 -11.52 1.31
N ALA A 258 30.27 -11.95 0.11
CA ALA A 258 31.18 -12.34 -0.95
C ALA A 258 31.99 -11.12 -1.40
N SER A 259 33.18 -10.94 -0.81
CA SER A 259 34.24 -10.18 -1.47
C SER A 259 35.02 -11.13 -2.39
N PRO A 260 35.32 -10.74 -3.64
CA PRO A 260 35.90 -11.64 -4.65
C PRO A 260 37.24 -12.30 -4.24
N GLN A 261 37.97 -11.72 -3.28
CA GLN A 261 39.32 -12.20 -2.94
C GLN A 261 39.36 -13.46 -2.07
N ARG A 262 38.22 -13.98 -1.57
CA ARG A 262 38.23 -15.09 -0.58
C ARG A 262 37.87 -16.48 -1.12
N LEU A 263 37.60 -16.60 -2.42
CA LEU A 263 37.22 -17.89 -3.04
C LEU A 263 38.41 -18.79 -3.40
N GLU A 264 39.62 -18.25 -3.54
CA GLU A 264 40.79 -19.07 -3.91
C GLU A 264 41.35 -19.94 -2.76
N SER A 265 41.04 -19.60 -1.51
CA SER A 265 41.48 -20.39 -0.36
C SER A 265 40.56 -21.56 -0.02
N PHE A 266 39.37 -21.65 -0.61
CA PHE A 266 38.42 -22.75 -0.37
C PHE A 266 38.60 -23.94 -1.32
N PHE A 267 39.19 -23.73 -2.50
CA PHE A 267 39.38 -24.77 -3.53
C PHE A 267 40.80 -25.35 -3.58
N SER A 268 41.74 -24.89 -2.75
CA SER A 268 43.15 -25.32 -2.78
C SER A 268 43.51 -26.30 -1.65
N LEU A 269 42.74 -27.39 -1.49
CA LEU A 269 43.20 -28.57 -0.76
C LEU A 269 42.66 -29.86 -1.40
N GLN A 270 43.42 -30.36 -2.40
CA GLN A 270 43.87 -31.75 -2.61
C GLN A 270 44.40 -31.84 -4.07
N PRO A 271 45.65 -32.28 -4.26
CA PRO A 271 45.80 -33.71 -4.54
C PRO A 271 46.97 -34.32 -3.76
N ASN A 272 46.79 -35.57 -3.31
CA ASN A 272 47.66 -36.70 -3.63
C ASN A 272 47.32 -37.87 -2.71
N GLY A 273 46.67 -38.87 -3.31
CA GLY A 273 46.72 -40.24 -2.85
C GLY A 273 47.52 -41.07 -3.86
N GLN A 274 48.30 -41.99 -3.30
CA GLN A 274 48.90 -43.21 -3.87
C GLN A 274 50.40 -43.19 -4.20
N GLY A 275 51.05 -44.20 -3.59
CA GLY A 275 52.47 -44.50 -3.49
C GLY A 275 52.66 -45.34 -2.23
#